data_AF-A0A965UTX4-F1
#
_entry.id   AF-A0A965UTX4-F1
#
_cell.length_a   1.000
_cell.length_b   1.000
_cell.length_c   1.000
_cell.angle_alpha   90.00
_cell.angle_beta   90.00
_cell.angle_gamma   90.00
#
_symmetry.space_group_name_H-M   'P 1'
#
loop_
_entity.id
_entity.type
_entity.pdbx_description
1 polymer ?
#
loop_
_entity_poly.entity_id
_entity_poly.type
_entity_poly.pdbx_seq_one_letter_code
_entity_poly.pdbx_strand_id
1 'polypeptide(L)'
;LVAHRREVTDNALQAYVPEFAEEFYEPGLDQDLAKGRNFVIKAYVFGDYLNDNVSLERGEFRFQTDADLLNGISQTDIEQRAAEIAQTSVGAEIAARKQRKQARIVEYVETQAPWHRSLSGEVDFSALPMKPSNQDIELHLQKKKFEKEVTTRTQVAAILNSDNPDDLAEKIDEIMKNISDTSKNDLIHYVSMRKCVLDIFSKSLELDAEGKYKSEGEVHDVIMRRRKDSDDLDYDDHNLWILDERLNFTSYVSSDKPIGKSKGDRTDITVYNRRVAFRGENEASNPITIFEFKKPQRDNFADPSSKEDPIQQIVRYVNQIREGKFKTPAGRDILVNDTTPFYGYVVCDLTAKVRKWLELEQQFTPMPDGLGWFRWFGNISLYMEVISWTKLLRDAEMRNKVFFNKLGID
;
A
#
# COMPACT_ATOMS: atom_id res chain seq x y z
N LEU A 1 28.42 -7.79 35.50
CA LEU A 1 28.74 -7.19 36.83
C LEU A 1 29.70 -8.07 37.61
N VAL A 2 30.49 -7.48 38.52
CA VAL A 2 31.59 -8.16 39.23
C VAL A 2 31.40 -8.06 40.74
N ALA A 3 31.59 -9.17 41.44
CA ALA A 3 31.64 -9.23 42.91
C ALA A 3 32.96 -9.86 43.37
N HIS A 4 33.64 -9.22 44.31
CA HIS A 4 34.95 -9.60 44.85
C HIS A 4 35.92 -10.03 43.74
N ARG A 5 36.04 -9.17 42.71
CA ARG A 5 36.93 -9.33 41.54
C ARG A 5 36.66 -10.57 40.67
N ARG A 6 35.46 -11.15 40.73
CA ARG A 6 35.00 -12.20 39.80
C ARG A 6 33.72 -11.78 39.11
N GLU A 7 33.62 -12.09 37.83
CA GLU A 7 32.40 -11.92 37.05
C GLU A 7 31.28 -12.79 37.63
N VAL A 8 30.08 -12.21 37.74
CA VAL A 8 28.87 -12.89 38.24
C VAL A 8 27.80 -12.90 37.14
N THR A 9 27.60 -11.76 36.47
CA THR A 9 26.69 -11.63 35.32
C THR A 9 27.41 -11.01 34.12
N ASP A 10 27.05 -11.42 32.90
CA ASP A 10 27.53 -10.82 31.64
C ASP A 10 26.31 -10.49 30.77
N ASN A 11 26.12 -9.20 30.49
CA ASN A 11 25.00 -8.68 29.69
C ASN A 11 25.53 -7.75 28.62
N ALA A 12 25.00 -7.87 27.40
CA ALA A 12 25.49 -7.12 26.26
C ALA A 12 25.07 -5.64 26.35
N LEU A 13 26.04 -4.72 26.19
CA LEU A 13 25.78 -3.27 26.17
C LEU A 13 24.75 -2.86 25.10
N GLN A 14 24.65 -3.62 24.01
CA GLN A 14 23.69 -3.39 22.93
C GLN A 14 22.22 -3.47 23.37
N ALA A 15 21.93 -4.14 24.49
CA ALA A 15 20.58 -4.21 25.05
C ALA A 15 20.10 -2.84 25.55
N TYR A 16 21.03 -1.95 25.93
CA TYR A 16 20.75 -0.62 26.45
C TYR A 16 21.13 0.49 25.46
N VAL A 17 22.18 0.27 24.67
CA VAL A 17 22.68 1.22 23.67
C VAL A 17 22.98 0.45 22.36
N PRO A 18 22.05 0.45 21.39
CA PRO A 18 22.14 -0.39 20.18
C PRO A 18 23.42 -0.18 19.35
N GLU A 19 24.08 0.97 19.47
CA GLU A 19 25.32 1.27 18.74
C GLU A 19 26.52 0.42 19.18
N PHE A 20 26.44 -0.34 20.30
CA PHE A 20 27.46 -1.32 20.68
C PHE A 20 27.33 -2.68 19.97
N ALA A 21 26.32 -2.88 19.12
CA ALA A 21 26.07 -4.18 18.47
C ALA A 21 27.15 -4.58 17.45
N GLU A 22 27.89 -3.61 16.90
CA GLU A 22 28.97 -3.85 15.96
C GLU A 22 30.34 -3.70 16.64
N GLU A 23 31.33 -4.44 16.18
CA GLU A 23 32.72 -4.28 16.60
C GLU A 23 33.23 -2.86 16.32
N PHE A 24 34.04 -2.34 17.23
CA PHE A 24 34.75 -1.07 17.05
C PHE A 24 36.04 -1.33 16.28
N TYR A 25 36.54 -0.30 15.60
CA TYR A 25 37.75 -0.39 14.79
C TYR A 25 38.77 0.64 15.23
N GLU A 26 39.98 0.20 15.53
CA GLU A 26 41.13 1.06 15.79
C GLU A 26 42.10 0.96 14.61
N PRO A 27 42.34 2.04 13.86
CA PRO A 27 43.27 2.02 12.74
C PRO A 27 44.73 1.85 13.23
N GLY A 28 45.59 1.28 12.39
CA GLY A 28 47.01 1.09 12.71
C GLY A 28 47.76 2.41 12.90
N LEU A 29 48.97 2.34 13.48
CA LEU A 29 49.93 3.46 13.48
C LEU A 29 50.07 3.95 12.03
N ASP A 30 49.80 5.24 11.79
CA ASP A 30 49.68 5.94 10.49
C ASP A 30 48.30 5.94 9.80
N GLN A 31 47.21 5.59 10.51
CA GLN A 31 45.85 5.48 9.94
C GLN A 31 45.73 4.44 8.82
N ASP A 32 46.68 3.50 8.74
CA ASP A 32 46.65 2.40 7.76
C ASP A 32 45.49 1.46 8.09
N LEU A 33 44.43 1.55 7.28
CA LEU A 33 43.23 0.72 7.39
C LEU A 33 43.51 -0.76 7.12
N ALA A 34 44.66 -1.14 6.55
CA ALA A 34 45.01 -2.55 6.35
C ALA A 34 45.66 -3.19 7.59
N LYS A 35 46.07 -2.39 8.58
CA LYS A 35 46.76 -2.83 9.80
C LYS A 35 45.99 -2.57 11.10
N GLY A 36 44.78 -2.06 11.02
CA GLY A 36 43.96 -1.84 12.21
C GLY A 36 43.37 -3.12 12.78
N ARG A 37 42.68 -3.00 13.91
CA ARG A 37 42.10 -4.12 14.65
C ARG A 37 40.66 -3.84 15.03
N ASN A 38 39.85 -4.90 14.99
CA ASN A 38 38.52 -4.88 15.59
C ASN A 38 38.63 -5.09 17.10
N PHE A 39 37.77 -4.44 17.86
CA PHE A 39 37.66 -4.63 19.31
C PHE A 39 36.21 -4.49 19.78
N VAL A 40 35.93 -5.06 20.95
CA VAL A 40 34.65 -4.89 21.65
C VAL A 40 34.89 -4.19 22.97
N ILE A 41 33.87 -3.47 23.45
CA ILE A 41 33.95 -2.74 24.71
C ILE A 41 33.28 -3.59 25.79
N LYS A 42 34.05 -3.95 26.81
CA LYS A 42 33.54 -4.59 28.03
C LYS A 42 33.62 -3.60 29.20
N ALA A 43 32.49 -3.36 29.85
CA ALA A 43 32.40 -2.52 31.04
C ALA A 43 32.30 -3.41 32.30
N TYR A 44 33.31 -3.33 33.17
CA TYR A 44 33.31 -4.04 34.45
C TYR A 44 32.83 -3.10 35.56
N VAL A 45 31.70 -3.44 36.18
CA VAL A 45 31.15 -2.71 37.34
C VAL A 45 31.42 -3.52 38.60
N PHE A 46 32.05 -2.90 39.59
CA PHE A 46 32.36 -3.47 40.90
C PHE A 46 32.13 -2.43 42.00
N GLY A 47 31.81 -2.88 43.21
CA GLY A 47 31.59 -2.01 44.37
C GLY A 47 31.08 -2.79 45.57
N ASP A 48 31.09 -2.17 46.75
CA ASP A 48 30.69 -2.82 48.00
C ASP A 48 29.24 -3.31 47.97
N TYR A 49 28.34 -2.54 47.35
CA TYR A 49 26.95 -2.97 47.13
C TYR A 49 26.85 -4.31 46.38
N LEU A 50 27.67 -4.52 45.33
CA LEU A 50 27.69 -5.77 44.58
C LEU A 50 28.35 -6.91 45.37
N ASN A 51 29.36 -6.59 46.20
CA ASN A 51 30.02 -7.56 47.07
C ASN A 51 29.08 -8.08 48.17
N ASP A 52 28.29 -7.19 48.77
CA ASP A 52 27.41 -7.53 49.89
C ASP A 52 26.15 -8.27 49.43
N ASN A 53 25.76 -8.09 48.17
CA ASN A 53 24.54 -8.67 47.60
C ASN A 53 24.81 -9.78 46.58
N VAL A 54 25.86 -10.58 46.76
CA VAL A 54 26.14 -11.75 45.90
C VAL A 54 25.85 -13.06 46.64
N SER A 55 25.41 -14.09 45.91
CA SER A 55 25.34 -15.46 46.42
C SER A 55 26.72 -16.01 46.82
N LEU A 56 26.77 -16.94 47.79
CA LEU A 56 28.01 -17.58 48.23
C LEU A 56 28.74 -18.29 47.09
N GLU A 57 27.99 -18.90 46.18
CA GLU A 57 28.49 -19.60 44.99
C GLU A 57 28.84 -18.64 43.84
N ARG A 58 28.46 -17.35 43.96
CA ARG A 58 28.63 -16.31 42.93
C ARG A 58 27.98 -16.63 41.59
N GLY A 59 26.85 -17.36 41.62
CA GLY A 59 26.03 -17.60 40.44
C GLY A 59 25.05 -16.47 40.13
N GLU A 60 24.69 -15.68 41.13
CA GLU A 60 23.68 -14.61 41.02
C GLU A 60 23.84 -13.52 42.09
N PHE A 61 23.23 -12.37 41.84
CA PHE A 61 23.03 -11.29 42.82
C PHE A 61 21.70 -11.43 43.55
N ARG A 62 21.65 -10.94 44.80
CA ARG A 62 20.52 -10.99 45.73
C ARG A 62 19.75 -9.67 45.79
N PHE A 63 19.60 -8.99 44.65
CA PHE A 63 18.74 -7.83 44.48
C PHE A 63 17.88 -8.01 43.24
N GLN A 64 16.82 -7.21 43.10
CA GLN A 64 15.87 -7.36 42.00
C GLN A 64 16.48 -7.01 40.65
N THR A 65 16.03 -7.72 39.61
CA THR A 65 16.40 -7.45 38.23
C THR A 65 15.78 -6.14 37.75
N ASP A 66 14.48 -5.96 37.96
CA ASP A 66 13.72 -4.77 37.55
C ASP A 66 13.49 -3.80 38.71
N ALA A 67 13.29 -2.52 38.39
CA ALA A 67 12.97 -1.49 39.36
C ALA A 67 11.55 -1.67 39.93
N ASP A 68 11.43 -1.65 41.25
CA ASP A 68 10.16 -1.62 42.00
C ASP A 68 10.14 -0.36 42.89
N LEU A 69 8.99 0.30 43.00
CA LEU A 69 8.81 1.52 43.82
C LEU A 69 9.16 1.32 45.30
N LEU A 70 9.20 0.06 45.76
CA LEU A 70 9.47 -0.31 47.14
C LEU A 70 10.93 -0.75 47.40
N ASN A 71 11.75 -0.95 46.37
CA ASN A 71 13.10 -1.50 46.49
C ASN A 71 14.19 -0.53 45.98
N GLY A 72 15.44 -0.80 46.36
CA GLY A 72 16.63 0.00 46.02
C GLY A 72 17.12 -0.18 44.58
N ILE A 73 18.41 0.09 44.33
CA ILE A 73 19.03 0.04 42.99
C ILE A 73 18.90 -1.37 42.39
N SER A 74 18.28 -1.48 41.21
CA SER A 74 18.08 -2.74 40.48
C SER A 74 19.26 -3.12 39.59
N GLN A 75 19.26 -4.36 39.07
CA GLN A 75 20.26 -4.79 38.10
C GLN A 75 20.20 -3.96 36.81
N THR A 76 18.99 -3.75 36.28
CA THR A 76 18.75 -2.97 35.06
C THR A 76 19.26 -1.52 35.21
N ASP A 77 19.08 -0.90 36.38
CA ASP A 77 19.59 0.46 36.64
C ASP A 77 21.13 0.52 36.56
N ILE A 78 21.81 -0.46 37.17
CA ILE A 78 23.29 -0.53 37.18
C ILE A 78 23.79 -0.74 35.75
N GLU A 79 23.17 -1.64 35.00
CA GLU A 79 23.58 -2.00 33.65
C GLU A 79 23.30 -0.87 32.64
N GLN A 80 22.14 -0.23 32.70
CA GLN A 80 21.82 0.94 31.91
C GLN A 80 22.82 2.07 32.19
N ARG A 81 23.09 2.36 33.46
CA ARG A 81 24.03 3.43 33.82
C ARG A 81 25.46 3.10 33.38
N ALA A 82 25.87 1.84 33.47
CA ALA A 82 27.16 1.39 32.96
C ALA A 82 27.26 1.56 31.43
N ALA A 83 26.20 1.26 30.69
CA ALA A 83 26.15 1.46 29.24
C ALA A 83 26.25 2.93 28.84
N GLU A 84 25.60 3.85 29.56
CA GLU A 84 25.71 5.30 29.35
C GLU A 84 27.14 5.83 29.60
N ILE A 85 27.79 5.32 30.66
CA ILE A 85 29.19 5.68 30.96
C ILE A 85 30.13 5.13 29.88
N ALA A 86 29.93 3.88 29.46
CA ALA A 86 30.68 3.28 28.35
C ALA A 86 30.45 4.05 27.04
N GLN A 87 29.24 4.54 26.79
CA GLN A 87 28.94 5.36 25.62
C GLN A 87 29.73 6.66 25.63
N THR A 88 29.89 7.28 26.81
CA THR A 88 30.65 8.52 26.98
C THR A 88 32.14 8.35 26.67
N SER A 89 32.73 7.19 26.97
CA SER A 89 34.16 6.93 26.72
C SER A 89 34.49 6.73 25.23
N VAL A 90 33.52 6.33 24.42
CA VAL A 90 33.65 6.18 22.95
C VAL A 90 32.69 7.08 22.17
N GLY A 91 32.36 8.25 22.73
CA GLY A 91 31.31 9.11 22.23
C GLY A 91 31.45 9.54 20.76
N ALA A 92 32.68 9.74 20.26
CA ALA A 92 32.91 10.12 18.86
C ALA A 92 32.48 9.03 17.87
N GLU A 93 32.86 7.78 18.12
CA GLU A 93 32.51 6.64 17.27
C GLU A 93 31.01 6.30 17.39
N ILE A 94 30.44 6.39 18.60
CA ILE A 94 28.98 6.23 18.79
C ILE A 94 28.21 7.31 18.03
N ALA A 95 28.67 8.57 18.04
CA ALA A 95 28.02 9.65 17.30
C ALA A 95 28.04 9.38 15.78
N ALA A 96 29.17 8.92 15.24
CA ALA A 96 29.27 8.51 13.84
C ALA A 96 28.31 7.35 13.52
N ARG A 97 28.18 6.38 14.43
CA ARG A 97 27.22 5.27 14.29
C ARG A 97 25.78 5.75 14.26
N LYS A 98 25.39 6.65 15.17
CA LYS A 98 24.06 7.29 15.18
C LYS A 98 23.76 8.05 13.90
N GLN A 99 24.74 8.77 13.35
CA GLN A 99 24.58 9.48 12.08
C GLN A 99 24.33 8.52 10.91
N ARG A 100 25.05 7.39 10.83
CA ARG A 100 24.80 6.36 9.80
C ARG A 100 23.40 5.77 9.93
N LYS A 101 22.95 5.48 11.16
CA LYS A 101 21.58 5.01 11.44
C LYS A 101 20.54 6.04 10.97
N GLN A 102 20.74 7.31 11.30
CA GLN A 102 19.84 8.39 10.88
C GLN A 102 19.79 8.55 9.35
N ALA A 103 20.94 8.53 8.68
CA ALA A 103 21.01 8.63 7.23
C ALA A 103 20.25 7.49 6.54
N ARG A 104 20.35 6.26 7.07
CA ARG A 104 19.60 5.10 6.58
C ARG A 104 18.08 5.26 6.73
N ILE A 105 17.63 5.82 7.86
CA ILE A 105 16.21 6.09 8.09
C ILE A 105 15.70 7.16 7.13
N VAL A 106 16.45 8.24 6.94
CA VAL A 106 16.13 9.29 5.97
C VAL A 106 16.04 8.72 4.57
N GLU A 107 17.00 7.93 4.13
CA GLU A 107 16.99 7.26 2.82
C GLU A 107 15.73 6.40 2.63
N TYR A 108 15.36 5.59 3.63
CA TYR A 108 14.14 4.79 3.59
C TYR A 108 12.88 5.66 3.44
N VAL A 109 12.76 6.71 4.26
CA VAL A 109 11.61 7.62 4.21
C VAL A 109 11.56 8.38 2.89
N GLU A 110 12.69 8.80 2.33
CA GLU A 110 12.71 9.54 1.07
C GLU A 110 12.40 8.68 -0.16
N THR A 111 12.85 7.44 -0.18
CA THR A 111 12.82 6.59 -1.38
C THR A 111 11.72 5.54 -1.37
N GLN A 112 11.33 5.02 -0.19
CA GLN A 112 10.41 3.89 -0.07
C GLN A 112 9.12 4.26 0.70
N ALA A 113 9.20 5.15 1.69
CA ALA A 113 8.06 5.51 2.54
C ALA A 113 7.85 7.03 2.74
N PRO A 114 7.68 7.82 1.65
CA PRO A 114 7.59 9.28 1.71
C PRO A 114 6.39 9.82 2.47
N TRP A 115 5.34 9.02 2.69
CA TRP A 115 4.20 9.36 3.56
C TRP A 115 4.62 9.56 5.01
N HIS A 116 5.75 8.99 5.45
CA HIS A 116 6.24 9.16 6.80
C HIS A 116 7.12 10.40 6.98
N ARG A 117 7.37 11.21 5.94
CA ARG A 117 8.31 12.36 6.00
C ARG A 117 7.99 13.36 7.13
N SER A 118 6.72 13.67 7.34
CA SER A 118 6.31 14.54 8.44
C SER A 118 6.47 13.86 9.80
N LEU A 119 6.12 12.58 9.87
CA LEU A 119 6.16 11.80 11.10
C LEU A 119 7.59 11.48 11.55
N SER A 120 8.51 11.24 10.61
CA SER A 120 9.89 10.87 10.89
C SER A 120 10.66 11.93 11.67
N GLY A 121 10.27 13.20 11.58
CA GLY A 121 10.84 14.28 12.39
C GLY A 121 10.40 14.27 13.86
N GLU A 122 9.30 13.58 14.18
CA GLU A 122 8.70 13.50 15.52
C GLU A 122 9.03 12.18 16.24
N VAL A 123 9.67 11.22 15.55
CA VAL A 123 9.90 9.86 16.05
C VAL A 123 11.30 9.76 16.66
N ASP A 124 11.39 9.19 17.86
CA ASP A 124 12.68 8.77 18.41
C ASP A 124 13.04 7.38 17.90
N PHE A 125 14.13 7.30 17.13
CA PHE A 125 14.66 6.04 16.59
C PHE A 125 15.84 5.49 17.41
N SER A 126 16.09 6.03 18.60
CA SER A 126 17.20 5.62 19.48
C SER A 126 17.21 4.12 19.76
N ALA A 127 16.03 3.54 20.01
CA ALA A 127 15.83 2.13 20.32
C ALA A 127 16.02 1.18 19.12
N LEU A 128 16.06 1.69 17.89
CA LEU A 128 16.27 0.83 16.72
C LEU A 128 17.70 0.26 16.70
N PRO A 129 17.86 -0.98 16.19
CA PRO A 129 19.17 -1.59 16.02
C PRO A 129 20.05 -0.75 15.09
N MET A 130 21.36 -0.98 15.14
CA MET A 130 22.35 -0.21 14.36
C MET A 130 22.08 -0.21 12.85
N LYS A 131 21.62 -1.34 12.31
CA LYS A 131 21.22 -1.52 10.91
C LYS A 131 19.75 -1.94 10.87
N PRO A 132 18.81 -1.01 11.06
CA PRO A 132 17.40 -1.36 11.05
C PRO A 132 16.98 -1.80 9.65
N SER A 133 16.21 -2.87 9.59
CA SER A 133 15.55 -3.29 8.36
C SER A 133 14.44 -2.29 7.99
N ASN A 134 13.98 -2.32 6.73
CA ASN A 134 12.81 -1.51 6.33
C ASN A 134 11.60 -1.79 7.24
N GLN A 135 11.42 -3.06 7.64
CA GLN A 135 10.34 -3.46 8.53
C GLN A 135 10.48 -2.88 9.94
N ASP A 136 11.70 -2.80 10.48
CA ASP A 136 11.93 -2.22 11.81
C ASP A 136 11.60 -0.71 11.82
N ILE A 137 12.01 0.01 10.77
CA ILE A 137 11.73 1.44 10.60
C ILE A 137 10.22 1.66 10.46
N GLU A 138 9.57 0.89 9.59
CA GLU A 138 8.13 0.99 9.34
C GLU A 138 7.31 0.70 10.59
N LEU A 139 7.65 -0.35 11.35
CA LEU A 139 6.95 -0.69 12.59
C LEU A 139 7.04 0.44 13.62
N HIS A 140 8.21 1.08 13.74
CA HIS A 140 8.40 2.20 14.66
C HIS A 140 7.56 3.42 14.27
N LEU A 141 7.53 3.73 12.97
CA LEU A 141 6.72 4.80 12.40
C LEU A 141 5.22 4.53 12.61
N GLN A 142 4.74 3.31 12.35
CA GLN A 142 3.34 2.93 12.55
C GLN A 142 2.93 3.00 14.01
N LYS A 143 3.81 2.58 14.93
CA LYS A 143 3.57 2.71 16.38
C LYS A 143 3.36 4.19 16.76
N LYS A 144 4.24 5.08 16.31
CA LYS A 144 4.11 6.52 16.60
C LYS A 144 2.86 7.12 15.96
N LYS A 145 2.49 6.69 14.75
CA LYS A 145 1.26 7.08 14.07
C LYS A 145 0.03 6.71 14.91
N PHE A 146 -0.03 5.46 15.36
CA PHE A 146 -1.13 4.97 16.20
C PHE A 146 -1.22 5.72 17.53
N GLU A 147 -0.10 5.98 18.21
CA GLU A 147 -0.06 6.78 19.43
C GLU A 147 -0.64 8.19 19.21
N LYS A 148 -0.31 8.85 18.08
CA LYS A 148 -0.84 10.16 17.72
C LYS A 148 -2.33 10.11 17.42
N GLU A 149 -2.81 9.07 16.75
CA GLU A 149 -4.23 8.85 16.49
C GLU A 149 -5.02 8.68 17.79
N VAL A 150 -4.55 7.84 18.71
CA VAL A 150 -5.18 7.63 20.02
C VAL A 150 -5.20 8.93 20.83
N THR A 151 -4.10 9.69 20.81
CA THR A 151 -4.03 11.00 21.49
C THR A 151 -5.05 11.97 20.91
N THR A 152 -5.13 12.07 19.58
CA THR A 152 -6.07 12.96 18.88
C THR A 152 -7.52 12.55 19.19
N ARG A 153 -7.86 11.26 19.15
CA ARG A 153 -9.19 10.76 19.51
C ARG A 153 -9.55 11.11 20.96
N THR A 154 -8.60 10.98 21.88
CA THR A 154 -8.79 11.35 23.30
C THR A 154 -9.01 12.84 23.48
N GLN A 155 -8.24 13.69 22.78
CA GLN A 155 -8.41 15.14 22.79
C GLN A 155 -9.78 15.56 22.22
N VAL A 156 -10.22 14.95 21.11
CA VAL A 156 -11.56 15.17 20.52
C VAL A 156 -12.66 14.81 21.52
N ALA A 157 -12.55 13.63 22.16
CA ALA A 157 -13.52 13.21 23.16
C ALA A 157 -13.56 14.14 24.40
N ALA A 158 -12.40 14.66 24.83
CA ALA A 158 -12.33 15.63 25.92
C ALA A 158 -13.00 16.95 25.56
N ILE A 159 -12.81 17.44 24.33
CA ILE A 159 -13.47 18.65 23.81
C ILE A 159 -14.98 18.49 23.74
N LEU A 160 -15.47 17.37 23.18
CA LEU A 160 -16.90 17.11 23.03
C LEU A 160 -17.64 17.04 24.38
N ASN A 161 -16.92 16.79 25.47
CA ASN A 161 -17.43 16.73 26.83
C ASN A 161 -17.12 17.99 27.67
N SER A 162 -16.54 19.04 27.08
CA SER A 162 -16.17 20.27 27.80
C SER A 162 -17.20 21.38 27.62
N ASP A 163 -17.63 22.00 28.73
CA ASP A 163 -18.62 23.09 28.74
C ASP A 163 -17.98 24.51 28.68
N ASN A 164 -16.66 24.61 28.47
CA ASN A 164 -15.93 25.88 28.62
C ASN A 164 -15.54 26.48 27.24
N PRO A 165 -16.07 27.64 26.83
CA PRO A 165 -15.93 28.15 25.46
C PRO A 165 -14.55 28.74 25.10
N ASP A 166 -13.82 29.29 26.07
CA ASP A 166 -12.64 30.13 25.78
C ASP A 166 -11.34 29.32 25.54
N ASP A 167 -11.29 28.06 26.01
CA ASP A 167 -10.15 27.12 25.83
C ASP A 167 -10.40 26.16 24.64
N LEU A 168 -11.55 26.32 23.97
CA LEU A 168 -12.05 25.43 22.93
C LEU A 168 -11.46 25.77 21.55
N ALA A 169 -11.30 27.05 21.23
CA ALA A 169 -10.87 27.50 19.91
C ALA A 169 -9.43 27.08 19.57
N GLU A 170 -8.46 27.33 20.45
CA GLU A 170 -7.05 26.95 20.22
C GLU A 170 -6.86 25.43 20.15
N LYS A 171 -7.57 24.68 21.02
CA LYS A 171 -7.53 23.21 21.02
C LYS A 171 -8.18 22.62 19.76
N ILE A 172 -9.23 23.25 19.23
CA ILE A 172 -9.83 22.86 17.95
C ILE A 172 -8.82 23.07 16.81
N ASP A 173 -8.14 24.22 16.75
CA ASP A 173 -7.19 24.49 15.67
C ASP A 173 -6.00 23.50 15.67
N GLU A 174 -5.47 23.16 16.85
CA GLU A 174 -4.40 22.16 16.98
C GLU A 174 -4.86 20.77 16.54
N ILE A 175 -6.06 20.34 16.95
CA ILE A 175 -6.65 19.07 16.54
C ILE A 175 -6.94 19.05 15.05
N MET A 176 -7.50 20.12 14.48
CA MET A 176 -7.77 20.23 13.06
C MET A 176 -6.49 20.17 12.22
N LYS A 177 -5.40 20.77 12.71
CA LYS A 177 -4.08 20.65 12.10
C LYS A 177 -3.56 19.22 12.16
N ASN A 178 -3.66 18.55 13.31
CA ASN A 178 -3.25 17.15 13.47
C ASN A 178 -4.07 16.19 12.58
N ILE A 179 -5.39 16.39 12.49
CA ILE A 179 -6.28 15.63 11.60
C ILE A 179 -5.91 15.90 10.14
N SER A 180 -5.68 17.16 9.76
CA SER A 180 -5.24 17.54 8.41
C SER A 180 -3.93 16.85 8.05
N ASP A 181 -2.93 16.86 8.94
CA ASP A 181 -1.63 16.24 8.66
C ASP A 181 -1.71 14.72 8.60
N THR A 182 -2.54 14.09 9.44
CA THR A 182 -2.82 12.64 9.36
C THR A 182 -3.55 12.28 8.06
N SER A 183 -4.58 13.05 7.70
CA SER A 183 -5.35 12.85 6.46
C SER A 183 -4.47 13.02 5.21
N LYS A 184 -3.52 13.97 5.23
CA LYS A 184 -2.49 14.08 4.19
C LYS A 184 -1.68 12.80 4.13
N ASN A 185 -1.15 12.30 5.25
CA ASN A 185 -0.36 11.08 5.26
C ASN A 185 -1.12 9.87 4.72
N ASP A 186 -2.41 9.72 5.07
CA ASP A 186 -3.25 8.65 4.55
C ASP A 186 -3.48 8.77 3.04
N LEU A 187 -3.69 10.00 2.53
CA LEU A 187 -3.77 10.24 1.10
C LEU A 187 -2.46 9.94 0.39
N ILE A 188 -1.31 10.29 0.99
CA ILE A 188 0.01 9.96 0.44
C ILE A 188 0.14 8.44 0.34
N HIS A 189 -0.15 7.72 1.42
CA HIS A 189 -0.09 6.25 1.45
C HIS A 189 -1.01 5.62 0.39
N TYR A 190 -2.26 6.10 0.28
CA TYR A 190 -3.21 5.64 -0.73
C TYR A 190 -2.69 5.82 -2.17
N VAL A 191 -2.18 7.01 -2.49
CA VAL A 191 -1.58 7.29 -3.81
C VAL A 191 -0.34 6.43 -4.05
N SER A 192 0.53 6.27 -3.06
CA SER A 192 1.72 5.43 -3.17
C SER A 192 1.35 3.97 -3.45
N MET A 193 0.32 3.43 -2.78
CA MET A 193 -0.18 2.08 -3.06
C MET A 193 -0.71 1.96 -4.49
N ARG A 194 -1.42 2.97 -4.98
CA ARG A 194 -1.85 3.03 -6.39
C ARG A 194 -0.67 3.01 -7.36
N LYS A 195 0.46 3.67 -7.05
CA LYS A 195 1.68 3.57 -7.87
C LYS A 195 2.18 2.12 -7.93
N CYS A 196 2.29 1.43 -6.78
CA CYS A 196 2.72 0.03 -6.75
C CYS A 196 1.81 -0.88 -7.59
N VAL A 197 0.50 -0.64 -7.55
CA VAL A 197 -0.47 -1.35 -8.39
C VAL A 197 -0.24 -1.07 -9.87
N LEU A 198 0.02 0.18 -10.26
CA LEU A 198 0.34 0.53 -11.66
C LEU A 198 1.65 -0.10 -12.12
N ASP A 199 2.66 -0.19 -11.25
CA ASP A 199 3.93 -0.85 -11.57
C ASP A 199 3.72 -2.35 -11.83
N ILE A 200 2.90 -3.02 -10.99
CA ILE A 200 2.50 -4.42 -11.19
C ILE A 200 1.70 -4.56 -12.49
N PHE A 201 0.75 -3.66 -12.74
CA PHE A 201 -0.09 -3.66 -13.94
C PHE A 201 0.77 -3.49 -15.19
N SER A 202 1.65 -2.49 -15.22
CA SER A 202 2.63 -2.25 -16.27
C SER A 202 3.48 -3.49 -16.54
N LYS A 203 4.02 -4.11 -15.48
CA LYS A 203 4.81 -5.35 -15.60
C LYS A 203 4.02 -6.52 -16.18
N SER A 204 2.72 -6.61 -15.88
CA SER A 204 1.85 -7.69 -16.40
C SER A 204 1.62 -7.61 -17.92
N LEU A 205 1.87 -6.45 -18.54
CA LEU A 205 1.73 -6.23 -19.98
C LEU A 205 3.00 -6.57 -20.77
N GLU A 206 4.12 -6.80 -20.09
CA GLU A 206 5.41 -7.14 -20.70
C GLU A 206 5.57 -8.65 -21.01
N LEU A 207 6.61 -8.99 -21.76
CA LEU A 207 7.05 -10.37 -21.93
C LEU A 207 7.68 -10.91 -20.64
N ASP A 208 7.40 -12.16 -20.31
CA ASP A 208 8.12 -12.89 -19.26
C ASP A 208 9.50 -13.37 -19.71
N ALA A 209 10.23 -14.04 -18.82
CA ALA A 209 11.58 -14.56 -19.07
C ALA A 209 11.61 -15.60 -20.21
N GLU A 210 10.47 -16.25 -20.47
CA GLU A 210 10.27 -17.22 -21.54
C GLU A 210 9.79 -16.59 -22.85
N GLY A 211 9.69 -15.25 -22.91
CA GLY A 211 9.26 -14.52 -24.09
C GLY A 211 7.76 -14.65 -24.39
N LYS A 212 6.93 -14.86 -23.37
CA LYS A 212 5.47 -14.97 -23.49
C LYS A 212 4.77 -13.83 -22.76
N TYR A 213 3.65 -13.39 -23.32
CA TYR A 213 2.72 -12.49 -22.63
C TYR A 213 1.89 -13.25 -21.60
N LYS A 214 1.61 -12.57 -20.48
CA LYS A 214 0.68 -13.02 -19.44
C LYS A 214 -0.71 -13.29 -19.98
N SER A 215 -1.42 -14.22 -19.35
CA SER A 215 -2.78 -14.55 -19.71
C SER A 215 -3.74 -13.38 -19.40
N GLU A 216 -4.87 -13.35 -20.11
CA GLU A 216 -5.94 -12.38 -19.85
C GLU A 216 -6.40 -12.42 -18.38
N GLY A 217 -6.50 -13.62 -17.80
CA GLY A 217 -6.84 -13.80 -16.40
C GLY A 217 -5.85 -13.19 -15.42
N GLU A 218 -4.54 -13.28 -15.71
CA GLU A 218 -3.51 -12.66 -14.86
C GLU A 218 -3.57 -11.12 -14.91
N VAL A 219 -3.78 -10.54 -16.08
CA VAL A 219 -3.93 -9.08 -16.25
C VAL A 219 -5.24 -8.59 -15.62
N HIS A 220 -6.33 -9.35 -15.80
CA HIS A 220 -7.62 -9.09 -15.18
C HIS A 220 -7.50 -9.08 -13.65
N ASP A 221 -6.86 -10.09 -13.05
CA ASP A 221 -6.77 -10.23 -11.59
C ASP A 221 -6.01 -9.06 -10.91
N VAL A 222 -5.20 -8.27 -11.63
CA VAL A 222 -4.63 -7.01 -11.14
C VAL A 222 -5.70 -5.92 -10.97
N ILE A 223 -6.68 -5.87 -11.88
CA ILE A 223 -7.78 -4.91 -11.88
C ILE A 223 -8.86 -5.35 -10.88
N MET A 224 -9.32 -6.60 -10.96
CA MET A 224 -10.31 -7.17 -10.06
C MET A 224 -10.20 -8.70 -10.08
N ARG A 225 -10.30 -9.33 -8.91
CA ARG A 225 -10.24 -10.79 -8.82
C ARG A 225 -11.44 -11.43 -9.55
N ARG A 226 -11.17 -12.43 -10.38
CA ARG A 226 -12.23 -13.19 -11.08
C ARG A 226 -13.14 -13.97 -10.15
N ARG A 227 -14.39 -14.17 -10.59
CA ARG A 227 -15.48 -14.89 -9.90
C ARG A 227 -15.89 -14.25 -8.58
N LYS A 228 -15.76 -12.94 -8.51
CA LYS A 228 -16.09 -12.11 -7.34
C LYS A 228 -17.05 -11.00 -7.75
N ASP A 229 -17.80 -10.51 -6.79
CA ASP A 229 -18.66 -9.34 -6.94
C ASP A 229 -18.55 -8.43 -5.72
N SER A 230 -19.35 -7.37 -5.68
CA SER A 230 -19.40 -6.42 -4.57
C SER A 230 -19.90 -7.02 -3.24
N ASP A 231 -20.49 -8.22 -3.23
CA ASP A 231 -20.88 -8.90 -1.98
C ASP A 231 -19.72 -9.78 -1.45
N ASP A 232 -18.79 -10.18 -2.32
CA ASP A 232 -17.64 -11.02 -1.99
C ASP A 232 -16.35 -10.25 -1.69
N LEU A 233 -16.27 -8.98 -2.08
CA LEU A 233 -15.07 -8.13 -1.97
C LEU A 233 -15.42 -6.85 -1.23
N ASP A 234 -14.53 -6.45 -0.31
CA ASP A 234 -14.60 -5.13 0.27
C ASP A 234 -14.32 -4.08 -0.81
N TYR A 235 -14.81 -2.86 -0.57
CA TYR A 235 -14.66 -1.74 -1.49
C TYR A 235 -13.20 -1.48 -1.92
N ASP A 236 -12.25 -1.72 -1.01
CA ASP A 236 -10.82 -1.49 -1.23
C ASP A 236 -10.11 -2.70 -1.89
N ASP A 237 -10.80 -3.82 -2.11
CA ASP A 237 -10.21 -5.06 -2.64
C ASP A 237 -10.21 -5.15 -4.18
N HIS A 238 -10.42 -4.03 -4.88
CA HIS A 238 -10.34 -3.95 -6.33
C HIS A 238 -9.69 -2.65 -6.83
N ASN A 239 -9.11 -2.69 -8.03
CA ASN A 239 -8.45 -1.57 -8.69
C ASN A 239 -9.23 -1.06 -9.91
N LEU A 240 -10.56 -1.03 -9.84
CA LEU A 240 -11.43 -0.54 -10.93
C LEU A 240 -11.11 0.90 -11.37
N TRP A 241 -10.51 1.69 -10.50
CA TRP A 241 -10.00 3.02 -10.81
C TRP A 241 -8.96 3.03 -11.95
N ILE A 242 -8.26 1.90 -12.20
CA ILE A 242 -7.40 1.73 -13.39
C ILE A 242 -8.23 1.90 -14.67
N LEU A 243 -9.44 1.35 -14.71
CA LEU A 243 -10.34 1.49 -15.85
C LEU A 243 -10.91 2.90 -15.93
N ASP A 244 -11.51 3.38 -14.84
CA ASP A 244 -12.08 4.71 -14.73
C ASP A 244 -12.34 5.05 -13.25
N GLU A 245 -11.95 6.25 -12.79
CA GLU A 245 -12.13 6.68 -11.39
C GLU A 245 -13.60 6.67 -10.95
N ARG A 246 -14.54 6.82 -11.89
CA ARG A 246 -15.97 6.81 -11.60
C ARG A 246 -16.47 5.43 -11.19
N LEU A 247 -15.72 4.35 -11.47
CA LEU A 247 -16.13 3.00 -11.10
C LEU A 247 -16.07 2.76 -9.58
N ASN A 248 -15.30 3.58 -8.87
CA ASN A 248 -15.28 3.64 -7.41
C ASN A 248 -16.63 4.08 -6.79
N PHE A 249 -17.58 4.60 -7.57
CA PHE A 249 -18.88 5.03 -7.03
C PHE A 249 -20.04 4.16 -7.52
N THR A 250 -19.72 2.95 -7.95
CA THR A 250 -20.70 2.03 -8.54
C THR A 250 -21.45 1.29 -7.45
N SER A 251 -22.73 0.98 -7.72
CA SER A 251 -23.56 0.31 -6.72
C SER A 251 -23.32 -1.19 -6.66
N TYR A 252 -22.90 -1.78 -7.78
CA TYR A 252 -22.62 -3.21 -7.84
C TYR A 252 -21.71 -3.51 -9.05
N VAL A 253 -20.71 -4.36 -8.83
CA VAL A 253 -19.76 -4.85 -9.81
C VAL A 253 -19.71 -6.36 -9.74
N SER A 254 -19.57 -7.03 -10.87
CA SER A 254 -19.40 -8.47 -10.97
C SER A 254 -18.27 -8.80 -11.96
N SER A 255 -17.35 -9.68 -11.56
CA SER A 255 -16.22 -10.13 -12.38
C SER A 255 -16.26 -11.64 -12.65
N ASP A 256 -16.19 -12.03 -13.94
CA ASP A 256 -16.19 -13.43 -14.43
C ASP A 256 -17.27 -14.34 -13.78
N LYS A 257 -18.45 -13.79 -13.44
CA LYS A 257 -19.58 -14.58 -12.93
C LYS A 257 -20.48 -15.05 -14.07
N PRO A 258 -20.94 -16.32 -14.05
CA PRO A 258 -21.81 -16.86 -15.08
C PRO A 258 -23.18 -16.19 -15.10
N ILE A 259 -23.68 -15.96 -16.32
CA ILE A 259 -24.98 -15.38 -16.58
C ILE A 259 -26.04 -16.46 -16.46
N GLY A 260 -26.90 -16.36 -15.45
CA GLY A 260 -28.03 -17.28 -15.22
C GLY A 260 -27.59 -18.65 -14.67
N LYS A 261 -27.49 -19.67 -15.54
CA LYS A 261 -27.12 -21.04 -15.12
C LYS A 261 -25.61 -21.12 -14.84
N SER A 262 -25.19 -22.08 -14.00
CA SER A 262 -23.78 -22.28 -13.60
C SER A 262 -22.76 -22.48 -14.75
N LYS A 263 -23.21 -22.74 -15.98
CA LYS A 263 -22.40 -22.84 -17.21
C LYS A 263 -22.78 -21.79 -18.29
N GLY A 264 -23.39 -20.67 -17.91
CA GLY A 264 -23.70 -19.58 -18.83
C GLY A 264 -22.47 -18.81 -19.30
N ASP A 265 -22.68 -17.92 -20.28
CA ASP A 265 -21.65 -16.97 -20.73
C ASP A 265 -21.19 -16.08 -19.55
N ARG A 266 -20.01 -15.46 -19.68
CA ARG A 266 -19.37 -14.69 -18.60
C ARG A 266 -18.76 -13.41 -19.16
N THR A 267 -19.18 -12.28 -18.61
CA THR A 267 -18.50 -10.99 -18.84
C THR A 267 -17.25 -10.93 -17.99
N ASP A 268 -16.18 -10.29 -18.48
CA ASP A 268 -15.01 -10.03 -17.64
C ASP A 268 -15.37 -9.12 -16.47
N ILE A 269 -15.90 -7.93 -16.73
CA ILE A 269 -16.42 -7.05 -15.67
C ILE A 269 -17.74 -6.44 -16.12
N THR A 270 -18.79 -6.59 -15.31
CA THR A 270 -20.05 -5.86 -15.48
C THR A 270 -20.26 -4.94 -14.29
N VAL A 271 -20.59 -3.68 -14.58
CA VAL A 271 -20.77 -2.61 -13.61
C VAL A 271 -22.16 -2.00 -13.75
N TYR A 272 -22.87 -1.91 -12.64
CA TYR A 272 -24.15 -1.21 -12.54
C TYR A 272 -23.93 0.13 -11.85
N ASN A 273 -24.05 1.22 -12.61
CA ASN A 273 -23.57 2.54 -12.18
C ASN A 273 -24.73 3.52 -11.90
N ARG A 274 -24.54 4.41 -10.92
CA ARG A 274 -25.40 5.57 -10.66
C ARG A 274 -24.73 6.83 -11.18
N ARG A 275 -24.93 7.17 -12.46
CA ARG A 275 -24.34 8.40 -13.03
C ARG A 275 -24.93 9.71 -12.50
N VAL A 276 -25.98 9.67 -11.66
CA VAL A 276 -26.60 10.84 -11.03
C VAL A 276 -26.82 10.53 -9.55
N ALA A 277 -26.40 11.46 -8.67
CA ALA A 277 -26.35 11.30 -7.21
C ALA A 277 -27.71 11.07 -6.50
N PHE A 278 -28.84 11.11 -7.23
CA PHE A 278 -30.20 10.97 -6.68
C PHE A 278 -30.96 9.74 -7.16
N ARG A 279 -30.31 8.78 -7.82
CA ARG A 279 -30.97 7.57 -8.32
C ARG A 279 -30.93 6.44 -7.29
N GLY A 280 -32.04 5.71 -7.18
CA GLY A 280 -32.16 4.53 -6.32
C GLY A 280 -31.32 3.35 -6.81
N GLU A 281 -31.21 2.33 -5.96
CA GLU A 281 -30.59 1.06 -6.31
C GLU A 281 -31.56 0.31 -7.26
N ASN A 282 -31.20 0.16 -8.53
CA ASN A 282 -31.98 -0.49 -9.61
C ASN A 282 -33.11 0.36 -10.25
N GLU A 283 -32.75 1.43 -10.96
CA GLU A 283 -33.64 2.15 -11.89
C GLU A 283 -33.26 1.90 -13.35
N ALA A 284 -34.24 1.81 -14.26
CA ALA A 284 -33.98 1.63 -15.69
C ALA A 284 -33.19 2.78 -16.34
N SER A 285 -33.10 3.94 -15.68
CA SER A 285 -32.27 5.06 -16.14
C SER A 285 -30.77 4.83 -15.86
N ASN A 286 -30.41 3.88 -14.98
CA ASN A 286 -29.03 3.62 -14.58
C ASN A 286 -28.24 2.97 -15.73
N PRO A 287 -27.08 3.54 -16.09
CA PRO A 287 -26.24 2.94 -17.12
C PRO A 287 -25.60 1.64 -16.65
N ILE A 288 -25.48 0.71 -17.59
CA ILE A 288 -24.75 -0.54 -17.39
C ILE A 288 -23.48 -0.48 -18.22
N THR A 289 -22.33 -0.68 -17.57
CA THR A 289 -21.03 -0.72 -18.23
C THR A 289 -20.51 -2.15 -18.26
N ILE A 290 -20.06 -2.62 -19.41
CA ILE A 290 -19.52 -3.97 -19.62
C ILE A 290 -18.11 -3.85 -20.18
N PHE A 291 -17.16 -4.52 -19.55
CA PHE A 291 -15.80 -4.68 -20.03
C PHE A 291 -15.58 -6.11 -20.52
N GLU A 292 -14.89 -6.21 -21.64
CA GLU A 292 -14.35 -7.46 -22.20
C GLU A 292 -12.85 -7.24 -22.45
N PHE A 293 -12.03 -8.11 -21.87
CA PHE A 293 -10.59 -8.06 -21.99
C PHE A 293 -10.12 -9.09 -23.01
N LYS A 294 -8.97 -8.82 -23.63
CA LYS A 294 -8.23 -9.81 -24.40
C LYS A 294 -6.79 -9.82 -23.98
N LYS A 295 -6.22 -11.01 -23.95
CA LYS A 295 -4.80 -11.24 -23.72
C LYS A 295 -3.92 -10.22 -24.49
N PRO A 296 -2.87 -9.62 -23.89
CA PRO A 296 -1.94 -8.75 -24.59
C PRO A 296 -1.37 -9.40 -25.88
N GLN A 297 -1.20 -8.58 -26.92
CA GLN A 297 -0.80 -8.95 -28.28
C GLN A 297 -1.64 -10.03 -28.99
N ARG A 298 -2.79 -10.44 -28.43
CA ARG A 298 -3.70 -11.38 -29.09
C ARG A 298 -4.50 -10.65 -30.17
N ASP A 299 -4.53 -11.19 -31.40
CA ASP A 299 -5.32 -10.65 -32.50
C ASP A 299 -6.06 -11.70 -33.35
N ASN A 300 -6.00 -12.97 -32.93
CA ASN A 300 -6.68 -14.06 -33.65
C ASN A 300 -8.22 -13.93 -33.62
N PHE A 301 -8.78 -13.15 -32.68
CA PHE A 301 -10.21 -12.85 -32.64
C PHE A 301 -10.67 -11.87 -33.73
N ALA A 302 -9.74 -11.08 -34.30
CA ALA A 302 -10.02 -10.10 -35.35
C ALA A 302 -10.13 -10.79 -36.72
N ASP A 303 -10.98 -11.79 -36.81
CA ASP A 303 -11.23 -12.62 -37.99
C ASP A 303 -12.74 -12.80 -38.14
N PRO A 304 -13.33 -12.60 -39.34
CA PRO A 304 -14.76 -12.79 -39.56
C PRO A 304 -15.29 -14.17 -39.17
N SER A 305 -14.43 -15.20 -39.18
CA SER A 305 -14.80 -16.58 -38.79
C SER A 305 -14.66 -16.86 -37.29
N SER A 306 -14.10 -15.92 -36.52
CA SER A 306 -13.88 -16.09 -35.08
C SER A 306 -15.20 -16.13 -34.31
N LYS A 307 -15.32 -17.10 -33.41
CA LYS A 307 -16.41 -17.14 -32.42
C LYS A 307 -16.11 -16.31 -31.16
N GLU A 308 -14.91 -15.76 -31.06
CA GLU A 308 -14.41 -15.00 -29.92
C GLU A 308 -14.33 -13.49 -30.20
N ASP A 309 -15.17 -12.99 -31.13
CA ASP A 309 -15.30 -11.55 -31.39
C ASP A 309 -15.77 -10.81 -30.11
N PRO A 310 -14.94 -9.93 -29.51
CA PRO A 310 -15.28 -9.22 -28.28
C PRO A 310 -16.43 -8.23 -28.44
N ILE A 311 -16.57 -7.62 -29.61
CA ILE A 311 -17.67 -6.68 -29.88
C ILE A 311 -18.98 -7.46 -29.87
N GLN A 312 -19.01 -8.62 -30.53
CA GLN A 312 -20.19 -9.48 -30.54
C GLN A 312 -20.47 -10.10 -29.18
N GLN A 313 -19.44 -10.38 -28.35
CA GLN A 313 -19.64 -10.79 -26.95
C GLN A 313 -20.41 -9.73 -26.17
N ILE A 314 -19.96 -8.47 -26.20
CA ILE A 314 -20.65 -7.36 -25.51
C ILE A 314 -22.08 -7.17 -26.04
N VAL A 315 -22.27 -7.19 -27.37
CA VAL A 315 -23.61 -7.08 -27.97
C VAL A 315 -24.54 -8.19 -27.49
N ARG A 316 -24.05 -9.44 -27.40
CA ARG A 316 -24.83 -10.55 -26.82
C ARG A 316 -25.19 -10.29 -25.37
N TYR A 317 -24.27 -9.79 -24.54
CA TYR A 317 -24.54 -9.47 -23.15
C TYR A 317 -25.61 -8.39 -23.00
N VAL A 318 -25.49 -7.29 -23.74
CA VAL A 318 -26.50 -6.21 -23.73
C VAL A 318 -27.89 -6.74 -24.07
N ASN A 319 -28.01 -7.57 -25.12
CA ASN A 319 -29.29 -8.17 -25.50
C ASN A 319 -29.82 -9.13 -24.42
N GLN A 320 -28.97 -9.98 -23.84
CA GLN A 320 -29.38 -10.87 -22.76
C GLN A 320 -29.85 -10.11 -21.51
N ILE A 321 -29.23 -8.97 -21.18
CA ILE A 321 -29.66 -8.08 -20.10
C ILE A 321 -31.05 -7.49 -20.41
N ARG A 322 -31.25 -6.97 -21.62
CA ARG A 322 -32.54 -6.42 -22.08
C ARG A 322 -33.66 -7.47 -22.09
N GLU A 323 -33.33 -8.72 -22.38
CA GLU A 323 -34.27 -9.85 -22.32
C GLU A 323 -34.59 -10.32 -20.89
N GLY A 324 -34.04 -9.67 -19.85
CA GLY A 324 -34.32 -10.01 -18.46
C GLY A 324 -33.66 -11.31 -17.99
N LYS A 325 -32.59 -11.76 -18.64
CA LYS A 325 -31.88 -13.01 -18.27
C LYS A 325 -31.01 -12.87 -17.02
N PHE A 326 -30.89 -11.65 -16.48
CA PHE A 326 -30.05 -11.33 -15.33
C PHE A 326 -30.91 -10.97 -14.11
N LYS A 327 -30.38 -11.29 -12.94
CA LYS A 327 -30.97 -10.90 -11.65
C LYS A 327 -29.97 -10.06 -10.86
N THR A 328 -30.47 -9.19 -10.01
CA THR A 328 -29.67 -8.51 -8.97
C THR A 328 -29.15 -9.54 -7.95
N PRO A 329 -28.17 -9.18 -7.10
CA PRO A 329 -27.66 -10.09 -6.06
C PRO A 329 -28.75 -10.59 -5.12
N ALA A 330 -29.72 -9.73 -4.80
CA ALA A 330 -30.92 -10.07 -4.04
C ALA A 330 -31.94 -10.94 -4.82
N GLY A 331 -31.60 -11.43 -6.01
CA GLY A 331 -32.43 -12.31 -6.83
C GLY A 331 -33.59 -11.61 -7.56
N ARG A 332 -33.59 -10.28 -7.64
CA ARG A 332 -34.66 -9.50 -8.29
C ARG A 332 -34.35 -9.25 -9.76
N ASP A 333 -35.35 -8.92 -10.57
CA ASP A 333 -35.13 -8.50 -11.97
C ASP A 333 -34.29 -7.22 -12.03
N ILE A 334 -33.36 -7.18 -12.98
CA ILE A 334 -32.66 -5.95 -13.34
C ILE A 334 -33.62 -5.10 -14.17
N LEU A 335 -33.92 -3.90 -13.70
CA LEU A 335 -34.83 -3.01 -14.40
C LEU A 335 -34.08 -2.33 -15.54
N VAL A 336 -34.44 -2.69 -16.77
CA VAL A 336 -33.93 -2.07 -18.01
C VAL A 336 -35.11 -1.81 -18.95
N ASN A 337 -34.99 -0.76 -19.77
CA ASN A 337 -35.95 -0.42 -20.82
C ASN A 337 -35.20 -0.12 -22.12
N ASP A 338 -35.94 0.21 -23.19
CA ASP A 338 -35.34 0.46 -24.51
C ASP A 338 -34.38 1.65 -24.56
N THR A 339 -34.52 2.58 -23.61
CA THR A 339 -33.69 3.78 -23.49
C THR A 339 -32.57 3.65 -22.46
N THR A 340 -32.44 2.49 -21.77
CA THR A 340 -31.36 2.27 -20.81
C THR A 340 -30.01 2.36 -21.53
N PRO A 341 -29.12 3.27 -21.12
CA PRO A 341 -27.83 3.44 -21.76
C PRO A 341 -26.86 2.33 -21.38
N PHE A 342 -26.22 1.73 -22.38
CA PHE A 342 -25.14 0.76 -22.21
C PHE A 342 -23.80 1.34 -22.65
N TYR A 343 -22.74 0.98 -21.93
CA TYR A 343 -21.37 1.31 -22.26
C TYR A 343 -20.54 0.03 -22.38
N GLY A 344 -19.94 -0.21 -23.53
CA GLY A 344 -19.10 -1.38 -23.79
C GLY A 344 -17.64 -0.98 -23.93
N TYR A 345 -16.75 -1.69 -23.29
CA TYR A 345 -15.31 -1.47 -23.38
C TYR A 345 -14.62 -2.77 -23.76
N VAL A 346 -13.94 -2.78 -24.90
CA VAL A 346 -13.02 -3.86 -25.28
C VAL A 346 -11.61 -3.39 -24.98
N VAL A 347 -10.86 -4.11 -24.14
CA VAL A 347 -9.45 -3.78 -23.87
C VAL A 347 -8.55 -4.83 -24.52
N CYS A 348 -7.81 -4.40 -25.55
CA CYS A 348 -6.93 -5.27 -26.32
C CYS A 348 -5.85 -4.48 -27.06
N ASP A 349 -4.74 -5.12 -27.41
CA ASP A 349 -3.71 -4.44 -28.21
C ASP A 349 -4.15 -4.18 -29.65
N LEU A 350 -3.89 -2.97 -30.13
CA LEU A 350 -4.27 -2.52 -31.47
C LEU A 350 -3.21 -2.91 -32.50
N THR A 351 -3.06 -4.22 -32.76
CA THR A 351 -2.19 -4.73 -33.84
C THR A 351 -2.68 -4.22 -35.21
N ALA A 352 -1.83 -4.29 -36.24
CA ALA A 352 -2.23 -3.91 -37.59
C ALA A 352 -3.48 -4.69 -38.08
N LYS A 353 -3.63 -5.95 -37.64
CA LYS A 353 -4.80 -6.78 -37.93
C LYS A 353 -6.04 -6.25 -37.22
N VAL A 354 -5.95 -5.97 -35.91
CA VAL A 354 -7.06 -5.44 -35.11
C VAL A 354 -7.52 -4.08 -35.64
N ARG A 355 -6.60 -3.17 -35.98
CA ARG A 355 -6.95 -1.85 -36.55
C ARG A 355 -7.75 -1.96 -37.85
N LYS A 356 -7.28 -2.80 -38.78
CA LYS A 356 -8.00 -3.05 -40.05
C LYS A 356 -9.37 -3.65 -39.81
N TRP A 357 -9.48 -4.60 -38.89
CA TRP A 357 -10.76 -5.22 -38.53
C TRP A 357 -11.74 -4.20 -37.91
N LEU A 358 -11.28 -3.35 -37.00
CA LEU A 358 -12.09 -2.29 -36.41
C LEU A 358 -12.61 -1.30 -37.45
N GLU A 359 -11.75 -0.89 -38.38
CA GLU A 359 -12.08 0.10 -39.40
C GLU A 359 -12.99 -0.48 -40.51
N LEU A 360 -12.57 -1.59 -41.10
CA LEU A 360 -13.17 -2.10 -42.35
C LEU A 360 -14.37 -3.02 -42.09
N GLU A 361 -14.29 -3.87 -41.07
CA GLU A 361 -15.33 -4.87 -40.79
C GLU A 361 -16.33 -4.35 -39.74
N GLN A 362 -15.83 -3.71 -38.68
CA GLN A 362 -16.64 -3.29 -37.55
C GLN A 362 -17.07 -1.82 -37.60
N GLN A 363 -16.58 -1.03 -38.57
CA GLN A 363 -16.97 0.36 -38.79
C GLN A 363 -16.83 1.26 -37.55
N PHE A 364 -15.78 1.06 -36.77
CA PHE A 364 -15.43 1.95 -35.66
C PHE A 364 -14.73 3.21 -36.17
N THR A 365 -14.80 4.28 -35.39
CA THR A 365 -14.08 5.54 -35.64
C THR A 365 -12.82 5.60 -34.77
N PRO A 366 -11.63 5.93 -35.31
CA PRO A 366 -10.42 6.03 -34.50
C PRO A 366 -10.46 7.25 -33.58
N MET A 367 -9.90 7.11 -32.38
CA MET A 367 -9.69 8.24 -31.47
C MET A 367 -8.49 9.10 -31.92
N PRO A 368 -8.45 10.40 -31.58
CA PRO A 368 -7.38 11.30 -31.99
C PRO A 368 -5.97 10.88 -31.54
N ASP A 369 -5.86 10.19 -30.41
CA ASP A 369 -4.57 9.70 -29.90
C ASP A 369 -4.08 8.42 -30.60
N GLY A 370 -4.89 7.83 -31.49
CA GLY A 370 -4.58 6.60 -32.21
C GLY A 370 -4.49 5.35 -31.34
N LEU A 371 -4.85 5.44 -30.06
CA LEU A 371 -4.74 4.36 -29.08
C LEU A 371 -6.10 3.81 -28.63
N GLY A 372 -7.17 4.25 -29.26
CA GLY A 372 -8.50 3.69 -29.10
C GLY A 372 -9.40 3.95 -30.31
N TRP A 373 -10.58 3.35 -30.28
CA TRP A 373 -11.63 3.45 -31.29
C TRP A 373 -12.99 3.51 -30.60
N PHE A 374 -14.00 4.09 -31.23
CA PHE A 374 -15.35 4.13 -30.68
C PHE A 374 -16.45 3.94 -31.74
N ARG A 375 -17.62 3.47 -31.31
CA ARG A 375 -18.82 3.33 -32.14
C ARG A 375 -20.10 3.44 -31.30
N TRP A 376 -21.15 4.00 -31.89
CA TRP A 376 -22.50 4.01 -31.32
C TRP A 376 -23.39 2.97 -32.02
N PHE A 377 -24.00 2.07 -31.25
CA PHE A 377 -24.98 1.07 -31.69
C PHE A 377 -26.38 1.50 -31.24
N GLY A 378 -27.02 2.37 -32.04
CA GLY A 378 -28.26 3.05 -31.64
C GLY A 378 -29.47 2.14 -31.42
N ASN A 379 -29.53 0.97 -32.06
CA ASN A 379 -30.62 0.00 -31.88
C ASN A 379 -30.67 -0.64 -30.48
N ILE A 380 -29.54 -0.63 -29.77
CA ILE A 380 -29.42 -1.21 -28.43
C ILE A 380 -28.90 -0.22 -27.39
N SER A 381 -28.94 1.08 -27.71
CA SER A 381 -28.49 2.16 -26.82
C SER A 381 -27.07 1.94 -26.26
N LEU A 382 -26.19 1.34 -27.07
CA LEU A 382 -24.84 0.95 -26.65
C LEU A 382 -23.79 1.87 -27.27
N TYR A 383 -23.03 2.56 -26.43
CA TYR A 383 -21.79 3.22 -26.81
C TYR A 383 -20.63 2.27 -26.53
N MET A 384 -19.79 1.99 -27.52
CA MET A 384 -18.67 1.08 -27.37
C MET A 384 -17.34 1.77 -27.67
N GLU A 385 -16.35 1.49 -26.83
CA GLU A 385 -14.95 1.87 -27.03
C GLU A 385 -14.07 0.61 -27.10
N VAL A 386 -13.09 0.62 -27.99
CA VAL A 386 -11.99 -0.35 -28.00
C VAL A 386 -10.73 0.41 -27.63
N ILE A 387 -10.11 0.06 -26.51
CA ILE A 387 -9.00 0.79 -25.88
C ILE A 387 -7.78 -0.14 -25.83
N SER A 388 -6.60 0.39 -26.17
CA SER A 388 -5.36 -0.38 -25.99
C SER A 388 -4.95 -0.52 -24.52
N TRP A 389 -4.29 -1.62 -24.17
CA TRP A 389 -3.65 -1.77 -22.86
C TRP A 389 -2.69 -0.61 -22.57
N THR A 390 -1.97 -0.15 -23.60
CA THR A 390 -1.11 1.04 -23.54
C THR A 390 -1.87 2.30 -23.15
N LYS A 391 -3.03 2.57 -23.78
CA LYS A 391 -3.85 3.73 -23.44
C LYS A 391 -4.36 3.63 -22.00
N LEU A 392 -4.84 2.45 -21.61
CA LEU A 392 -5.38 2.22 -20.28
C LEU A 392 -4.35 2.53 -19.19
N LEU A 393 -3.15 1.97 -19.30
CA LEU A 393 -2.04 2.22 -18.39
C LEU A 393 -1.69 3.72 -18.37
N ARG A 394 -1.45 4.32 -19.54
CA ARG A 394 -1.08 5.73 -19.67
C ARG A 394 -2.11 6.67 -19.05
N ASP A 395 -3.39 6.42 -19.30
CA ASP A 395 -4.47 7.28 -18.80
C ASP A 395 -4.65 7.08 -17.28
N ALA A 396 -4.38 5.89 -16.73
CA ALA A 396 -4.33 5.64 -15.28
C ALA A 396 -3.12 6.32 -14.60
N GLU A 397 -1.93 6.24 -15.19
CA GLU A 397 -0.74 6.96 -14.72
C GLU A 397 -0.95 8.48 -14.75
N MET A 398 -1.47 9.01 -15.86
CA MET A 398 -1.69 10.44 -16.03
C MET A 398 -2.65 11.02 -14.97
N ARG A 399 -3.70 10.28 -14.61
CA ARG A 399 -4.63 10.68 -13.54
C ARG A 399 -3.95 10.80 -12.18
N ASN A 400 -2.93 9.98 -11.92
CA ASN A 400 -2.21 9.96 -10.65
C ASN A 400 -0.92 10.79 -10.65
N LYS A 401 -0.44 11.22 -11.83
CA LYS A 401 0.86 11.89 -12.04
C LYS A 401 1.07 13.15 -11.19
N VAL A 402 0.03 13.97 -11.03
CA VAL A 402 0.14 15.18 -10.18
C VAL A 402 0.44 14.80 -8.73
N PHE A 403 -0.12 13.69 -8.24
CA PHE A 403 0.18 13.22 -6.91
C PHE A 403 1.59 12.62 -6.87
N PHE A 404 1.98 11.76 -7.81
CA PHE A 404 3.35 11.20 -7.85
C PHE A 404 4.45 12.27 -7.82
N ASN A 405 4.28 13.33 -8.62
CA ASN A 405 5.19 14.48 -8.63
C ASN A 405 5.24 15.21 -7.28
N LYS A 406 4.09 15.45 -6.64
CA LYS A 406 4.03 16.10 -5.32
C LYS A 406 4.71 15.27 -4.22
N LEU A 407 4.72 13.95 -4.38
CA LEU A 407 5.30 13.03 -3.41
C LEU A 407 6.79 12.77 -3.66
N GLY A 408 7.29 13.08 -4.87
CA GLY A 408 8.66 12.79 -5.27
C GLY A 408 8.90 11.31 -5.57
N ILE A 409 7.86 10.61 -6.02
CA ILE A 409 7.89 9.17 -6.32
C ILE A 409 7.70 8.89 -7.82
N ASP A 410 7.83 9.89 -8.70
CA ASP A 410 7.64 9.68 -10.14
C ASP A 410 8.71 8.75 -10.72
#